data_AF-A0A7C6Y134-F1
#
_entry.id   AF-A0A7C6Y134-F1
#
_cell.length_a   1.000
_cell.length_b   1.000
_cell.length_c   1.000
_cell.angle_alpha   90.00
_cell.angle_beta   90.00
_cell.angle_gamma   90.00
#
_symmetry.space_group_name_H-M   'P 1'
#
loop_
_entity.id
_entity.type
_entity.pdbx_description
1 polymer ?
#
loop_
_entity_poly.entity_id
_entity_poly.type
_entity_poly.pdbx_seq_one_letter_code
_entity_poly.pdbx_strand_id
1 'polypeptide(L)'
;MKVQIATIPARPRMMFASAAGVQAEPDASEADPSSPPGRWQPLSSRPPRTQRRYRWLIRAMALLLSLLALALAFWRIPWSTHGSLVDVQHGEVEVRLDSSGSWKPLAQGDTIRQGTTLRAAPDTLATLALFDRGLMRIESGGEWTVNTLQRSRDGHISRIHLYQHHGQASYSAAMAGDGVRAVCQIDVPGATLDLVGVAIVTTSEEHTRMQVLQGRALITSPDEYIVATTGQTTLIRPAGPITILEAP
;
A
#
# COMPACT_ATOMS: atom_id res chain seq x y z
N MET A 1 -28.66 26.85 -9.70
CA MET A 1 -27.42 27.55 -9.28
C MET A 1 -26.50 27.65 -10.48
N LYS A 2 -26.27 28.89 -10.96
CA LYS A 2 -25.35 29.21 -12.06
C LYS A 2 -23.99 29.54 -11.45
N VAL A 3 -22.91 28.95 -11.95
CA VAL A 3 -21.54 29.37 -11.59
C VAL A 3 -20.83 29.79 -12.88
N GLN A 4 -20.39 31.05 -12.86
CA GLN A 4 -19.80 31.82 -13.94
C GLN A 4 -18.31 31.49 -14.10
N ILE A 5 -17.87 31.41 -15.36
CA ILE A 5 -16.47 31.24 -15.76
C ILE A 5 -15.81 32.62 -15.77
N ALA A 6 -14.70 32.77 -15.03
CA ALA A 6 -13.95 34.02 -14.94
C ALA A 6 -13.03 34.21 -16.16
N THR A 7 -13.24 35.31 -16.87
CA THR A 7 -12.46 35.79 -18.02
C THR A 7 -11.20 36.53 -17.56
N ILE A 8 -10.06 36.21 -18.16
CA ILE A 8 -8.74 36.82 -17.91
C ILE A 8 -8.64 38.14 -18.71
N PRO A 9 -8.33 39.30 -18.09
CA PRO A 9 -8.16 40.55 -18.83
C PRO A 9 -6.77 40.67 -19.48
N ALA A 10 -6.76 41.21 -20.70
CA ALA A 10 -5.61 41.47 -21.55
C ALA A 10 -4.70 42.60 -21.01
N ARG A 11 -3.39 42.48 -21.27
CA ARG A 11 -2.35 43.47 -20.92
C ARG A 11 -2.52 44.77 -21.73
N PRO A 12 -2.29 45.95 -21.12
CA PRO A 12 -2.29 47.21 -21.83
C PRO A 12 -0.98 47.44 -22.59
N ARG A 13 -1.15 48.01 -23.78
CA ARG A 13 -0.13 48.48 -24.74
C ARG A 13 0.24 49.91 -24.36
N MET A 14 1.47 50.17 -23.90
CA MET A 14 1.96 51.54 -23.73
C MET A 14 2.64 52.02 -25.02
N MET A 15 2.06 53.05 -25.62
CA MET A 15 2.68 53.91 -26.62
C MET A 15 3.47 55.03 -25.94
N PHE A 16 4.63 55.31 -26.52
CA PHE A 16 5.35 56.59 -26.67
C PHE A 16 5.19 57.72 -25.64
N ALA A 17 6.34 58.20 -25.16
CA ALA A 17 6.54 59.63 -24.91
C ALA A 17 7.93 60.05 -25.44
N SER A 18 7.87 60.89 -26.47
CA SER A 18 8.95 61.70 -27.02
C SER A 18 9.23 62.87 -26.07
N ALA A 19 10.50 63.18 -25.81
CA ALA A 19 10.90 64.45 -25.22
C ALA A 19 12.21 64.90 -25.90
N ALA A 20 12.11 66.06 -26.55
CA ALA A 20 13.18 66.75 -27.25
C ALA A 20 14.03 67.59 -26.29
N GLY A 21 15.29 67.80 -26.68
CA GLY A 21 16.07 69.01 -26.39
C GLY A 21 16.88 68.98 -25.10
N VAL A 22 18.21 68.99 -25.22
CA VAL A 22 19.09 70.14 -24.91
C VAL A 22 20.51 69.80 -25.37
N GLN A 23 21.02 70.58 -26.32
CA GLN A 23 22.43 70.67 -26.69
C GLN A 23 23.21 71.35 -25.56
N ALA A 24 24.31 70.72 -25.14
CA ALA A 24 25.44 71.40 -24.50
C ALA A 24 26.71 70.66 -24.90
N GLU A 25 27.44 71.29 -25.81
CA GLU A 25 28.79 70.94 -26.26
C GLU A 25 29.80 71.54 -25.27
N PRO A 26 30.74 70.75 -24.73
CA PRO A 26 32.01 71.31 -24.29
C PRO A 26 33.20 70.58 -24.93
N ASP A 27 34.03 71.40 -25.57
CA ASP A 27 35.47 71.27 -25.74
C ASP A 27 36.05 69.87 -25.99
N ALA A 28 36.27 69.61 -27.27
CA ALA A 28 37.27 68.65 -27.74
C ALA A 28 38.67 69.14 -27.34
N SER A 29 39.08 68.82 -26.11
CA SER A 29 40.49 68.82 -25.72
C SER A 29 41.22 67.77 -26.56
N GLU A 30 42.12 68.28 -27.39
CA GLU A 30 43.11 67.61 -28.22
C GLU A 30 43.64 66.31 -27.57
N ALA A 31 43.21 65.17 -28.11
CA ALA A 31 43.67 63.85 -27.70
C ALA A 31 45.02 63.54 -28.37
N ASP A 32 46.07 63.47 -27.56
CA ASP A 32 47.43 63.08 -27.95
C ASP A 32 47.44 61.70 -28.66
N PRO A 33 47.86 61.62 -29.94
CA PRO A 33 47.83 60.40 -30.74
C PRO A 33 48.90 59.36 -30.35
N SER A 34 49.69 59.59 -29.29
CA SER A 34 50.78 58.69 -28.88
C SER A 34 50.48 57.82 -27.65
N SER A 35 49.27 57.88 -27.08
CA SER A 35 48.87 56.99 -25.99
C SER A 35 48.53 55.58 -26.49
N PRO A 36 49.22 54.51 -26.03
CA PRO A 36 48.85 53.14 -26.39
C PRO A 36 47.42 52.84 -25.92
N PRO A 37 46.63 52.05 -26.67
CA PRO A 37 45.25 51.75 -26.30
C PRO A 37 45.23 51.16 -24.88
N GLY A 38 44.54 51.85 -23.98
CA GLY A 38 44.40 51.45 -22.58
C GLY A 38 44.00 49.98 -22.49
N ARG A 39 44.89 49.17 -21.92
CA ARG A 39 44.70 47.73 -21.77
C ARG A 39 43.37 47.49 -21.04
N TRP A 40 42.45 46.80 -21.71
CA TRP A 40 41.14 46.43 -21.15
C TRP A 40 41.36 45.73 -19.81
N GLN A 41 41.07 46.42 -18.70
CA GLN A 41 41.06 45.81 -17.37
C GLN A 41 39.64 45.33 -17.12
N PRO A 42 39.39 44.00 -17.09
CA PRO A 42 38.07 43.51 -16.72
C PRO A 42 37.75 44.03 -15.33
N LEU A 43 36.57 44.63 -15.17
CA LEU A 43 35.96 44.95 -13.88
C LEU A 43 36.22 43.77 -12.95
N SER A 44 37.07 43.98 -11.94
CA SER A 44 37.53 42.96 -11.01
C SER A 44 36.33 42.11 -10.58
N SER A 45 36.33 40.83 -10.96
CA SER A 45 35.31 39.86 -10.58
C SER A 45 35.41 39.64 -9.09
N ARG A 46 34.77 40.52 -8.32
CA ARG A 46 34.62 40.42 -6.86
C ARG A 46 34.05 39.02 -6.61
N PRO A 47 34.82 38.06 -6.05
CA PRO A 47 34.29 36.74 -5.86
C PRO A 47 33.11 36.88 -4.90
N PRO A 48 31.91 36.41 -5.25
CA PRO A 48 30.73 36.64 -4.43
C PRO A 48 30.93 35.90 -3.10
N ARG A 49 31.34 36.63 -2.05
CA ARG A 49 31.41 36.12 -0.67
C ARG A 49 30.06 35.54 -0.20
N THR A 50 28.97 35.93 -0.84
CA THR A 50 27.61 35.41 -0.69
C THR A 50 27.41 33.99 -1.22
N GLN A 51 28.18 33.54 -2.21
CA GLN A 51 28.01 32.22 -2.84
C GLN A 51 28.44 31.07 -1.93
N ARG A 52 29.42 31.30 -1.04
CA ARG A 52 29.91 30.28 -0.09
C ARG A 52 28.90 30.01 1.03
N ARG A 53 28.15 31.02 1.47
CA ARG A 53 27.11 30.90 2.50
C ARG A 53 25.87 30.16 1.98
N TYR A 54 25.43 30.47 0.76
CA TYR A 54 24.25 29.82 0.16
C TYR A 54 24.45 28.31 -0.11
N ARG A 55 25.68 27.88 -0.43
CA ARG A 55 25.98 26.44 -0.65
C ARG A 55 25.74 25.58 0.60
N TRP A 56 26.01 26.10 1.79
CA TRP A 56 25.73 25.39 3.04
C TRP A 56 24.23 25.30 3.32
N LEU A 57 23.47 26.37 3.05
CA LEU A 57 22.01 26.37 3.20
C LEU A 57 21.35 25.36 2.25
N ILE A 58 21.79 25.30 0.99
CA ILE A 58 21.26 24.33 0.02
C ILE A 58 21.57 22.90 0.47
N ARG A 59 22.79 22.62 0.94
CA ARG A 59 23.15 21.29 1.46
C ARG A 59 22.35 20.92 2.71
N ALA A 60 22.17 21.87 3.63
CA ALA A 60 21.36 21.66 4.83
C ALA A 60 19.89 21.39 4.48
N MET A 61 19.33 22.14 3.52
CA MET A 61 17.96 21.92 3.06
C MET A 61 17.81 20.59 2.32
N ALA A 62 18.76 20.23 1.46
CA ALA A 62 18.76 18.92 0.80
C ALA A 62 18.86 17.76 1.80
N LEU A 63 19.69 17.90 2.84
CA LEU A 63 19.79 16.92 3.92
C LEU A 63 18.47 16.82 4.70
N LEU A 64 17.86 17.96 5.05
CA LEU A 64 16.58 18.00 5.75
C LEU A 64 15.46 17.33 4.95
N LEU A 65 15.36 17.63 3.65
CA LEU A 65 14.39 17.00 2.75
C LEU A 65 14.65 15.50 2.61
N SER A 66 15.92 15.08 2.56
CA SER A 66 16.29 13.66 2.52
C SER A 66 15.90 12.93 3.80
N LEU A 67 16.12 13.54 4.97
CA LEU A 67 15.71 12.98 6.26
C LEU A 67 14.18 12.94 6.40
N LEU A 68 13.47 13.96 5.92
CA LEU A 68 12.02 13.98 5.89
C LEU A 68 11.47 12.88 4.98
N ALA A 69 12.04 12.70 3.79
CA ALA A 69 11.66 11.63 2.88
C ALA A 69 11.93 10.24 3.51
N LEU A 70 13.06 10.07 4.20
CA LEU A 70 13.39 8.83 4.90
C LEU A 70 12.43 8.56 6.08
N ALA A 71 12.07 9.58 6.84
CA ALA A 71 11.10 9.46 7.93
C ALA A 71 9.70 9.06 7.39
N LEU A 72 9.26 9.66 6.29
CA LEU A 72 8.00 9.30 5.62
C LEU A 72 8.05 7.87 5.07
N ALA A 73 9.16 7.47 4.46
CA ALA A 73 9.35 6.10 3.97
C ALA A 73 9.35 5.08 5.12
N PHE A 74 9.99 5.40 6.24
CA PHE A 74 10.03 4.55 7.42
C PHE A 74 8.64 4.30 8.00
N TRP A 75 7.74 5.29 7.94
CA TRP A 75 6.35 5.13 8.38
C TRP A 75 5.52 4.18 7.51
N ARG A 76 5.92 3.97 6.26
CA ARG A 76 5.26 3.05 5.32
C ARG A 76 5.73 1.60 5.42
N ILE A 77 6.77 1.31 6.20
CA ILE A 77 7.28 -0.05 6.34
C ILE A 77 6.25 -0.89 7.10
N PRO A 78 5.77 -2.01 6.53
CA PRO A 78 4.85 -2.91 7.20
C PRO A 78 5.58 -3.72 8.27
N TRP A 79 4.93 -3.96 9.41
CA TRP A 79 5.43 -4.86 10.44
C TRP A 79 4.44 -5.95 10.78
N SER A 80 4.96 -7.02 11.38
CA SER A 80 4.15 -8.11 11.85
C SER A 80 3.20 -7.66 12.95
N THR A 81 2.01 -8.22 12.90
CA THR A 81 0.95 -8.02 13.89
C THR A 81 0.34 -9.36 14.26
N HIS A 82 -0.71 -9.34 15.08
CA HIS A 82 -1.35 -10.53 15.63
C HIS A 82 -2.86 -10.48 15.43
N GLY A 83 -3.45 -11.66 15.22
CA GLY A 83 -4.87 -11.89 15.44
C GLY A 83 -5.11 -12.38 16.86
N SER A 84 -6.37 -12.64 17.20
CA SER A 84 -6.76 -13.19 18.50
C SER A 84 -7.95 -14.13 18.36
N LEU A 85 -7.99 -15.18 19.18
CA LEU A 85 -9.17 -16.02 19.29
C LEU A 85 -10.26 -15.26 20.07
N VAL A 86 -11.41 -15.02 19.44
CA VAL A 86 -12.51 -14.23 20.02
C VAL A 86 -13.45 -15.11 20.82
N ASP A 87 -13.75 -16.30 20.30
CA ASP A 87 -14.77 -17.20 20.84
C ASP A 87 -14.55 -18.62 20.35
N VAL A 88 -14.86 -19.60 21.19
CA VAL A 88 -14.94 -21.03 20.86
C VAL A 88 -16.26 -21.52 21.42
N GLN A 89 -17.22 -21.77 20.52
CA GLN A 89 -18.57 -22.18 20.91
C GLN A 89 -18.59 -23.67 21.24
N HIS A 90 -17.96 -24.47 20.38
CA HIS A 90 -17.83 -25.92 20.52
C HIS A 90 -16.47 -26.36 19.94
N GLY A 91 -16.02 -27.53 20.38
CA GLY A 91 -14.75 -28.14 19.97
C GLY A 91 -13.51 -27.50 20.59
N GLU A 92 -12.36 -27.80 19.98
CA GLU A 92 -11.06 -27.33 20.42
C GLU A 92 -10.27 -26.77 19.22
N VAL A 93 -9.52 -25.70 19.48
CA VAL A 93 -8.53 -25.15 18.56
C VAL A 93 -7.18 -25.26 19.25
N GLU A 94 -6.21 -25.82 18.56
CA GLU A 94 -4.83 -25.86 18.99
C GLU A 94 -3.98 -24.99 18.08
N VAL A 95 -2.89 -24.48 18.63
CA VAL A 95 -1.88 -23.72 17.91
C VAL A 95 -0.52 -24.38 18.05
N ARG A 96 0.24 -24.33 16.97
CA ARG A 96 1.66 -24.65 16.93
C ARG A 96 2.41 -23.41 16.44
N LEU A 97 3.31 -22.89 17.26
CA LEU A 97 3.97 -21.59 17.01
C LEU A 97 5.08 -21.66 15.95
N ASP A 98 5.69 -22.82 15.81
CA ASP A 98 6.81 -23.13 14.93
C ASP A 98 6.66 -24.57 14.41
N SER A 99 7.24 -24.89 13.25
CA SER A 99 7.10 -26.22 12.66
C SER A 99 7.57 -27.37 13.58
N SER A 100 8.51 -27.09 14.49
CA SER A 100 9.04 -28.01 15.50
C SER A 100 8.29 -28.00 16.84
N GLY A 101 7.34 -27.10 17.04
CA GLY A 101 6.65 -26.91 18.31
C GLY A 101 5.64 -28.01 18.61
N SER A 102 5.32 -28.16 19.89
CA SER A 102 4.16 -28.94 20.31
C SER A 102 2.87 -28.18 20.03
N TRP A 103 1.81 -28.92 19.72
CA TRP A 103 0.45 -28.38 19.72
C TRP A 103 0.09 -27.97 21.15
N LYS A 104 -0.52 -26.79 21.27
CA LYS A 104 -1.03 -26.25 22.53
C LYS A 104 -2.47 -25.81 22.34
N PRO A 105 -3.36 -26.04 23.30
CA PRO A 105 -4.72 -25.51 23.24
C PRO A 105 -4.68 -23.98 23.14
N LEU A 106 -5.53 -23.42 22.30
CA LEU A 106 -5.70 -21.99 22.12
C LEU A 106 -6.96 -21.55 22.88
N ALA A 107 -6.79 -20.66 23.87
CA ALA A 107 -7.87 -20.14 24.68
C ALA A 107 -8.40 -18.80 24.13
N GLN A 108 -9.62 -18.44 24.54
CA GLN A 108 -10.18 -17.15 24.21
C GLN A 108 -9.26 -16.00 24.68
N GLY A 109 -9.00 -15.04 23.80
CA GLY A 109 -8.08 -13.93 24.02
C GLY A 109 -6.63 -14.23 23.64
N ASP A 110 -6.27 -15.49 23.39
CA ASP A 110 -4.91 -15.83 22.97
C ASP A 110 -4.59 -15.25 21.60
N THR A 111 -3.33 -14.81 21.45
CA THR A 111 -2.86 -14.16 20.25
C THR A 111 -2.31 -15.15 19.23
N ILE A 112 -2.65 -14.94 17.97
CA ILE A 112 -2.20 -15.72 16.82
C ILE A 112 -1.24 -14.84 16.03
N ARG A 113 -0.07 -15.37 15.66
CA ARG A 113 1.01 -14.59 15.05
C ARG A 113 1.33 -15.12 13.65
N GLN A 114 2.09 -14.33 12.91
CA GLN A 114 2.72 -14.82 11.70
C GLN A 114 3.57 -16.08 12.00
N GLY A 115 3.47 -17.08 11.13
CA GLY A 115 4.19 -18.35 11.21
C GLY A 115 3.47 -19.45 11.98
N THR A 116 2.37 -19.15 12.68
CA THR A 116 1.66 -20.15 13.48
C THR A 116 0.78 -21.04 12.61
N THR A 117 0.70 -22.32 12.96
CA THR A 117 -0.29 -23.26 12.41
C THR A 117 -1.39 -23.46 13.43
N LEU A 118 -2.63 -23.42 12.97
CA LEU A 118 -3.85 -23.68 13.73
C LEU A 118 -4.39 -25.04 13.32
N ARG A 119 -4.85 -25.82 14.29
CA ARG A 119 -5.55 -27.08 14.06
C ARG A 119 -6.86 -27.07 14.83
N ALA A 120 -7.94 -27.45 14.18
CA ALA A 120 -9.26 -27.53 14.80
C ALA A 120 -9.77 -28.98 14.79
N ALA A 121 -10.43 -29.37 15.87
CA ALA A 121 -11.13 -30.65 15.95
C ALA A 121 -12.38 -30.69 15.04
N PRO A 122 -12.90 -31.88 14.68
CA PRO A 122 -14.01 -32.01 13.72
C PRO A 122 -15.30 -31.24 14.02
N ASP A 123 -15.67 -31.05 15.30
CA ASP A 123 -16.90 -30.32 15.70
C ASP A 123 -16.69 -28.83 16.01
N THR A 124 -15.48 -28.32 15.75
CA THR A 124 -15.07 -27.00 16.20
C THR A 124 -15.84 -25.88 15.51
N LEU A 125 -16.34 -24.96 16.32
CA LEU A 125 -16.95 -23.70 15.91
C LEU A 125 -16.27 -22.55 16.64
N ALA A 126 -15.29 -21.94 15.99
CA ALA A 126 -14.43 -20.93 16.61
C ALA A 126 -14.34 -19.68 15.74
N THR A 127 -14.23 -18.52 16.37
CA THR A 127 -14.10 -17.23 15.66
C THR A 127 -12.79 -16.55 16.04
N LEU A 128 -12.01 -16.21 15.03
CA LEU A 128 -10.75 -15.49 15.12
C LEU A 128 -10.94 -14.07 14.61
N ALA A 129 -10.47 -13.09 15.37
CA ALA A 129 -10.34 -11.72 14.91
C ALA A 129 -8.95 -11.50 14.35
N LEU A 130 -8.89 -10.92 13.16
CA LEU A 130 -7.68 -10.46 12.52
C LEU A 130 -7.45 -8.98 12.87
N PHE A 131 -6.19 -8.56 12.83
CA PHE A 131 -5.77 -7.22 13.27
C PHE A 131 -6.42 -6.06 12.52
N ASP A 132 -6.95 -6.30 11.32
CA ASP A 132 -7.55 -5.28 10.45
C ASP A 132 -9.07 -5.21 10.59
N ARG A 133 -9.65 -5.90 11.59
CA ARG A 133 -11.08 -6.12 11.81
C ARG A 133 -11.70 -7.17 10.89
N GLY A 134 -10.88 -7.87 10.09
CA GLY A 134 -11.32 -9.09 9.42
C GLY A 134 -11.64 -10.19 10.42
N LEU A 135 -12.50 -11.11 10.03
CA LEU A 135 -12.89 -12.27 10.84
C LEU A 135 -12.62 -13.55 10.06
N MET A 136 -12.20 -14.57 10.77
CA MET A 136 -12.14 -15.94 10.27
C MET A 136 -12.93 -16.81 11.23
N ARG A 137 -13.98 -17.45 10.75
CA ARG A 137 -14.79 -18.39 11.52
C ARG A 137 -14.49 -19.80 11.04
N ILE A 138 -13.90 -20.60 11.91
CA ILE A 138 -13.69 -22.03 11.69
C ILE A 138 -15.01 -22.73 11.98
N GLU A 139 -15.48 -23.55 11.03
CA GLU A 139 -16.79 -24.21 11.09
C GLU A 139 -16.69 -25.73 11.08
N SER A 140 -15.50 -26.29 10.87
CA SER A 140 -15.22 -27.72 10.99
C SER A 140 -13.75 -27.98 11.28
N GLY A 141 -13.41 -29.24 11.54
CA GLY A 141 -12.02 -29.67 11.71
C GLY A 141 -11.18 -29.38 10.47
N GLY A 142 -9.97 -28.88 10.71
CA GLY A 142 -9.07 -28.42 9.66
C GLY A 142 -7.73 -27.96 10.16
N GLU A 143 -6.86 -27.58 9.23
CA GLU A 143 -5.55 -27.01 9.53
C GLU A 143 -5.32 -25.76 8.68
N TRP A 144 -4.85 -24.69 9.33
CA TRP A 144 -4.57 -23.40 8.69
C TRP A 144 -3.19 -22.90 9.11
N THR A 145 -2.41 -22.42 8.16
CA THR A 145 -1.15 -21.72 8.45
C THR A 145 -1.31 -20.22 8.24
N VAL A 146 -0.85 -19.45 9.22
CA VAL A 146 -0.83 -18.00 9.16
C VAL A 146 0.49 -17.55 8.53
N ASN A 147 0.53 -17.39 7.21
CA ASN A 147 1.76 -17.06 6.48
C ASN A 147 2.22 -15.62 6.73
N THR A 148 1.29 -14.67 6.71
CA THR A 148 1.58 -13.24 6.91
C THR A 148 0.43 -12.55 7.62
N LEU A 149 0.77 -11.77 8.66
CA LEU A 149 -0.11 -10.76 9.25
C LEU A 149 0.69 -9.47 9.36
N GLN A 150 0.44 -8.50 8.49
CA GLN A 150 1.24 -7.29 8.41
C GLN A 150 0.41 -6.02 8.26
N ARG A 151 0.85 -4.97 8.96
CA ARG A 151 0.28 -3.62 8.87
C ARG A 151 1.36 -2.55 8.85
N SER A 152 1.22 -1.51 8.05
CA SER A 152 2.07 -0.30 8.13
C SER A 152 1.65 0.62 9.29
N ARG A 153 2.56 1.46 9.81
CA ARG A 153 2.22 2.43 10.90
C ARG A 153 1.13 3.39 10.51
N ASP A 154 1.18 3.84 9.26
CA ASP A 154 0.20 4.77 8.70
C ASP A 154 -1.16 4.09 8.39
N GLY A 155 -1.26 2.77 8.56
CA GLY A 155 -2.48 2.01 8.32
C GLY A 155 -2.87 1.87 6.84
N HIS A 156 -2.06 2.39 5.92
CA HIS A 156 -2.34 2.35 4.47
C HIS A 156 -2.05 1.00 3.84
N ILE A 157 -1.35 0.09 4.52
CA ILE A 157 -1.09 -1.27 4.06
C ILE A 157 -1.61 -2.24 5.11
N SER A 158 -2.50 -3.14 4.70
CA SER A 158 -2.93 -4.32 5.46
C SER A 158 -2.71 -5.55 4.59
N ARG A 159 -2.00 -6.55 5.09
CA ARG A 159 -1.79 -7.83 4.40
C ARG A 159 -2.06 -8.98 5.34
N ILE A 160 -3.00 -9.81 4.94
CA ILE A 160 -3.34 -11.08 5.56
C ILE A 160 -3.10 -12.14 4.51
N HIS A 161 -2.28 -13.12 4.84
CA HIS A 161 -2.03 -14.29 4.01
C HIS A 161 -2.17 -15.54 4.86
N LEU A 162 -3.15 -16.36 4.51
CA LEU A 162 -3.46 -17.62 5.16
C LEU A 162 -3.30 -18.75 4.16
N TYR A 163 -2.93 -19.93 4.63
CA TYR A 163 -2.99 -21.16 3.85
C TYR A 163 -3.97 -22.11 4.54
N GLN A 164 -5.01 -22.56 3.84
CA GLN A 164 -5.96 -23.56 4.34
C GLN A 164 -5.61 -24.92 3.74
N HIS A 165 -5.18 -25.86 4.58
CA HIS A 165 -4.81 -27.21 4.13
C HIS A 165 -6.06 -28.06 3.86
N HIS A 166 -7.01 -28.03 4.79
CA HIS A 166 -8.28 -28.73 4.74
C HIS A 166 -9.25 -28.16 5.79
N GLY A 167 -10.52 -28.53 5.72
CA GLY A 167 -11.58 -28.09 6.63
C GLY A 167 -12.46 -26.99 6.03
N GLN A 168 -13.33 -26.41 6.84
CA GLN A 168 -14.26 -25.35 6.44
C GLN A 168 -14.05 -24.09 7.28
N ALA A 169 -13.92 -22.96 6.61
CA ALA A 169 -13.88 -21.66 7.26
C ALA A 169 -14.61 -20.59 6.45
N SER A 170 -15.28 -19.70 7.17
CA SER A 170 -15.86 -18.47 6.65
C SER A 170 -14.89 -17.32 6.89
N TYR A 171 -14.55 -16.59 5.83
CA TYR A 171 -13.65 -15.45 5.86
C TYR A 171 -14.43 -14.18 5.61
N SER A 172 -14.19 -13.17 6.44
CA SER A 172 -14.65 -11.80 6.25
C SER A 172 -13.42 -10.91 6.16
N ALA A 173 -13.06 -10.50 4.94
CA ALA A 173 -12.00 -9.55 4.71
C ALA A 173 -12.50 -8.14 5.09
N ALA A 174 -11.68 -7.41 5.84
CA ALA A 174 -11.99 -6.02 6.17
C ALA A 174 -12.10 -5.20 4.88
N MET A 175 -13.16 -4.38 4.78
CA MET A 175 -13.26 -3.45 3.66
C MET A 175 -12.12 -2.43 3.74
N ALA A 176 -11.38 -2.28 2.64
CA ALA A 176 -10.39 -1.23 2.51
C ALA A 176 -11.09 0.13 2.58
N GLY A 177 -10.73 0.95 3.57
CA GLY A 177 -11.09 2.37 3.56
C GLY A 177 -10.34 3.12 2.46
N ASP A 178 -10.77 4.35 2.17
CA ASP A 178 -10.13 5.17 1.14
C ASP A 178 -8.62 5.29 1.36
N GLY A 179 -7.85 4.97 0.31
CA GLY A 179 -6.40 5.02 0.33
C GLY A 179 -5.71 3.89 1.10
N VAL A 180 -6.45 2.88 1.58
CA VAL A 180 -5.87 1.67 2.20
C VAL A 180 -5.72 0.58 1.15
N ARG A 181 -4.53 0.02 1.03
CA ARG A 181 -4.27 -1.21 0.28
C ARG A 181 -4.39 -2.40 1.23
N ALA A 182 -5.62 -2.89 1.39
CA ALA A 182 -5.89 -4.13 2.13
C ALA A 182 -5.90 -5.32 1.17
N VAL A 183 -5.15 -6.36 1.51
CA VAL A 183 -5.11 -7.62 0.77
C VAL A 183 -5.38 -8.75 1.76
N CYS A 184 -6.43 -9.52 1.51
CA CYS A 184 -6.73 -10.76 2.20
C CYS A 184 -6.56 -11.89 1.18
N GLN A 185 -5.46 -12.62 1.31
CA GLN A 185 -5.11 -13.72 0.44
C GLN A 185 -5.27 -15.03 1.20
N ILE A 186 -6.00 -15.98 0.63
CA ILE A 186 -6.16 -17.33 1.16
C ILE A 186 -5.64 -18.30 0.11
N ASP A 187 -4.54 -18.97 0.41
CA ASP A 187 -4.06 -20.07 -0.42
C ASP A 187 -4.79 -21.35 -0.03
N VAL A 188 -5.13 -22.12 -1.05
CA VAL A 188 -5.75 -23.44 -0.95
C VAL A 188 -5.01 -24.40 -1.88
N PRO A 189 -5.15 -25.73 -1.72
CA PRO A 189 -4.53 -26.67 -2.64
C PRO A 189 -4.91 -26.39 -4.10
N GLY A 190 -3.92 -25.97 -4.90
CA GLY A 190 -4.07 -25.71 -6.33
C GLY A 190 -4.47 -24.28 -6.73
N ALA A 191 -4.74 -23.37 -5.78
CA ALA A 191 -5.11 -21.99 -6.12
C ALA A 191 -4.82 -20.98 -4.99
N THR A 192 -4.84 -19.71 -5.36
CA THR A 192 -4.80 -18.56 -4.48
C THR A 192 -6.10 -17.75 -4.62
N LEU A 193 -6.68 -17.35 -3.49
CA LEU A 193 -7.91 -16.57 -3.41
C LEU A 193 -7.61 -15.17 -2.87
N ASP A 194 -7.74 -14.15 -3.71
CA ASP A 194 -7.69 -12.74 -3.30
C ASP A 194 -9.12 -12.27 -2.98
N LEU A 195 -9.45 -12.25 -1.70
CA LEU A 195 -10.80 -11.99 -1.20
C LEU A 195 -11.02 -10.51 -0.88
N VAL A 196 -12.14 -9.97 -1.39
CA VAL A 196 -12.70 -8.67 -0.99
C VAL A 196 -14.17 -8.89 -0.62
N GLY A 197 -14.47 -8.97 0.67
CA GLY A 197 -15.82 -9.21 1.19
C GLY A 197 -15.88 -10.48 2.05
N VAL A 198 -16.91 -11.30 1.85
CA VAL A 198 -17.20 -12.48 2.67
C VAL A 198 -17.30 -13.73 1.78
N ALA A 199 -16.61 -14.80 2.15
CA ALA A 199 -16.69 -16.09 1.46
C ALA A 199 -16.60 -17.26 2.44
N ILE A 200 -17.26 -18.37 2.10
CA ILE A 200 -17.09 -19.67 2.74
C ILE A 200 -16.13 -20.48 1.87
N VAL A 201 -15.11 -21.09 2.47
CA VAL A 201 -14.15 -21.96 1.80
C VAL A 201 -14.13 -23.32 2.50
N THR A 202 -14.50 -24.35 1.77
CA THR A 202 -14.45 -25.74 2.20
C THR A 202 -13.38 -26.46 1.39
N THR A 203 -12.33 -26.94 2.04
CA THR A 203 -11.21 -27.62 1.41
C THR A 203 -11.16 -29.07 1.86
N SER A 204 -11.08 -29.97 0.89
CA SER A 204 -10.83 -31.40 1.06
C SER A 204 -9.59 -31.79 0.26
N GLU A 205 -9.18 -33.06 0.35
CA GLU A 205 -8.06 -33.58 -0.45
C GLU A 205 -8.33 -33.53 -1.97
N GLU A 206 -9.60 -33.70 -2.36
CA GLU A 206 -9.98 -33.79 -3.78
C GLU A 206 -10.28 -32.44 -4.41
N HIS A 207 -10.84 -31.52 -3.64
CA HIS A 207 -11.31 -30.23 -4.14
C HIS A 207 -11.46 -29.19 -3.04
N THR A 208 -11.40 -27.93 -3.45
CA THR A 208 -11.85 -26.78 -2.67
C THR A 208 -13.13 -26.20 -3.28
N ARG A 209 -14.18 -26.07 -2.48
CA ARG A 209 -15.39 -25.35 -2.83
C ARG A 209 -15.35 -23.98 -2.15
N MET A 210 -15.54 -22.93 -2.93
CA MET A 210 -15.66 -21.56 -2.43
C MET A 210 -17.02 -21.00 -2.80
N GLN A 211 -17.70 -20.36 -1.85
CA GLN A 211 -18.94 -19.62 -2.09
C GLN A 211 -18.75 -18.16 -1.64
N VAL A 212 -18.95 -17.22 -2.55
CA VAL A 212 -18.84 -15.79 -2.23
C VAL A 212 -20.21 -15.30 -1.73
N LEU A 213 -20.29 -14.95 -0.45
CA LEU A 213 -21.52 -14.44 0.17
C LEU A 213 -21.69 -12.94 -0.05
N GLN A 214 -20.58 -12.20 -0.11
CA GLN A 214 -20.58 -10.76 -0.33
C GLN A 214 -19.28 -10.32 -0.99
N GLY A 215 -19.35 -9.38 -1.94
CA GLY A 215 -18.19 -8.85 -2.62
C GLY A 215 -17.71 -9.77 -3.75
N ARG A 216 -16.39 -10.01 -3.81
CA ARG A 216 -15.74 -10.78 -4.88
C ARG A 216 -14.49 -11.50 -4.39
N ALA A 217 -14.12 -12.55 -5.10
CA ALA A 217 -12.85 -13.24 -4.94
C ALA A 217 -12.19 -13.42 -6.32
N LEU A 218 -10.94 -12.99 -6.45
CA LEU A 218 -10.12 -13.35 -7.61
C LEU A 218 -9.41 -14.66 -7.27
N ILE A 219 -9.69 -15.69 -8.06
CA ILE A 219 -9.15 -17.03 -7.93
C ILE A 219 -8.06 -17.17 -8.98
N THR A 220 -6.85 -17.50 -8.56
CA THR A 220 -5.71 -17.70 -9.46
C THR A 220 -5.20 -19.13 -9.28
N SER A 221 -5.22 -19.91 -10.35
CA SER A 221 -4.50 -21.19 -10.45
C SER A 221 -3.31 -21.02 -11.41
N PRO A 222 -2.41 -22.01 -11.56
CA PRO A 222 -1.26 -21.89 -12.46
C PRO A 222 -1.60 -21.54 -13.90
N ASP A 223 -2.75 -22.03 -14.41
CA ASP A 223 -3.10 -21.97 -15.82
C ASP A 223 -4.22 -20.96 -16.13
N GLU A 224 -4.94 -20.48 -15.11
CA GLU A 224 -6.09 -19.60 -15.32
C GLU A 224 -6.40 -18.71 -14.10
N TYR A 225 -7.22 -17.70 -14.35
CA TYR A 225 -7.78 -16.86 -13.29
C TYR A 225 -9.27 -16.65 -13.54
N ILE A 226 -10.05 -16.65 -12.47
CA ILE A 226 -11.50 -16.44 -12.51
C ILE A 226 -11.87 -15.45 -11.41
N VAL A 227 -12.81 -14.55 -11.70
CA VAL A 227 -13.40 -13.68 -10.68
C VAL A 227 -14.77 -14.25 -10.30
N ALA A 228 -14.88 -14.71 -9.05
CA ALA A 228 -16.16 -15.07 -8.45
C ALA A 228 -16.77 -13.85 -7.75
N THR A 229 -18.07 -13.71 -7.86
CA THR A 229 -18.86 -12.61 -7.31
C THR A 229 -19.96 -13.13 -6.39
N THR A 230 -20.64 -12.22 -5.70
CA THR A 230 -21.70 -12.54 -4.74
C THR A 230 -22.72 -13.53 -5.31
N GLY A 231 -22.99 -14.59 -4.56
CA GLY A 231 -23.90 -15.67 -4.94
C GLY A 231 -23.24 -16.81 -5.71
N GLN A 232 -22.03 -16.62 -6.25
CA GLN A 232 -21.36 -17.67 -7.03
C GLN A 232 -20.69 -18.71 -6.15
N THR A 233 -20.82 -19.96 -6.58
CA THR A 233 -20.08 -21.10 -6.05
C THR A 233 -19.02 -21.52 -7.08
N THR A 234 -17.78 -21.66 -6.65
CA THR A 234 -16.67 -22.14 -7.47
C THR A 234 -16.08 -23.42 -6.89
N LEU A 235 -15.73 -24.35 -7.77
CA LEU A 235 -15.04 -25.59 -7.46
C LEU A 235 -13.63 -25.54 -8.03
N ILE A 236 -12.64 -25.80 -7.19
CA ILE A 236 -11.22 -25.79 -7.52
C ILE A 236 -10.70 -27.20 -7.27
N ARG A 237 -10.06 -27.82 -8.27
CA ARG A 237 -9.40 -29.12 -8.11
C ARG A 237 -7.88 -28.94 -8.12
N PRO A 238 -7.13 -29.67 -7.29
CA PRO A 238 -5.67 -29.66 -7.38
C PRO A 238 -5.22 -30.04 -8.80
N ALA A 239 -4.45 -29.16 -9.45
CA ALA A 239 -3.99 -29.32 -10.84
C ALA A 239 -5.09 -29.52 -11.89
N GLY A 240 -6.34 -29.16 -11.58
CA GLY A 240 -7.48 -29.22 -12.50
C GLY A 240 -8.10 -27.84 -12.75
N PRO A 241 -9.08 -27.77 -13.66
CA PRO A 241 -9.75 -26.51 -13.97
C PRO A 241 -10.63 -26.04 -12.81
N ILE A 242 -10.72 -24.73 -12.66
CA ILE A 242 -11.65 -23.98 -11.84
C ILE A 242 -13.01 -23.98 -12.55
N THR A 243 -14.04 -24.47 -11.88
CA THR A 243 -15.40 -24.56 -12.43
C THR A 243 -16.36 -23.70 -11.62
N ILE A 244 -17.09 -22.79 -12.26
CA ILE A 244 -18.21 -22.09 -11.61
C ILE A 244 -19.42 -23.02 -11.65
N LEU A 245 -19.93 -23.41 -10.47
CA LEU A 245 -21.05 -24.35 -10.35
C LEU A 245 -22.39 -23.64 -10.42
N GLU A 246 -22.49 -22.43 -9.88
CA GLU A 246 -23.71 -21.62 -9.85
C GLU A 246 -23.38 -20.20 -10.32
N ALA A 247 -24.03 -19.79 -11.40
CA ALA A 247 -24.07 -18.39 -11.83
C ALA A 247 -25.25 -17.69 -11.13
N PRO A 248 -25.11 -16.39 -10.80
CA PRO A 248 -26.12 -15.64 -10.07
C PRO A 248 -27.43 -15.47 -10.88
#